data_AF-A0A0F9K937-F1
#
_entry.id   AF-A0A0F9K937-F1
#
_cell.length_a   1.000
_cell.length_b   1.000
_cell.length_c   1.000
_cell.angle_alpha   90.00
_cell.angle_beta   90.00
_cell.angle_gamma   90.00
#
_symmetry.space_group_name_H-M   'P 1'
#
loop_
_entity.id
_entity.type
_entity.pdbx_description
1 polymer ?
#
loop_
_entity_poly.entity_id
_entity_poly.type
_entity_poly.pdbx_seq_one_letter_code
_entity_poly.pdbx_strand_id
1 'polypeptide(L)'
;MLTSISVRDFQSLAEVDLELGPLTVIVGPGNSGKTAVVRALKALAFNRTGSDFIRHGQQQSVVIVETAEGGRIAWVKGKAAAYMVGDRELTKMAGSVPEEVSDVLGIRRLEVEVGSQAVPQIHSQFDSPFLIAESPSKAARVVAKLTRLDVIVSAQTQAARDLKRTAGELRAQRMALEEAQAAHTTAVAEEKQAQSLARQVTALYDAAVTAGEDLANAEAAVDVVKQAQALAARSLPDPTAFEEVEVLLTLCEEGARVSARYNNYVTIVKTAADSLKETARQLKTAEAALADIDVCPLCGARINEEACCEVS
;
A
#
# COMPACT_ATOMS: atom_id res chain seq x y z
N MET A 1 -24.50 -19.31 42.34
CA MET A 1 -24.70 -18.83 43.74
C MET A 1 -23.83 -19.66 44.67
N LEU A 2 -23.22 -19.07 45.71
CA LEU A 2 -22.43 -19.81 46.70
C LEU A 2 -23.36 -20.48 47.73
N THR A 3 -23.12 -21.75 48.05
CA THR A 3 -23.94 -22.54 48.98
C THR A 3 -23.19 -22.95 50.24
N SER A 4 -21.87 -23.05 50.19
CA SER A 4 -21.05 -23.31 51.37
C SER A 4 -19.68 -22.62 51.26
N ILE A 5 -19.10 -22.33 52.41
CA ILE A 5 -17.71 -21.91 52.53
C ILE A 5 -17.05 -22.62 53.72
N SER A 6 -15.93 -23.28 53.45
CA SER A 6 -15.07 -23.93 54.44
C SER A 6 -13.72 -23.25 54.45
N VAL A 7 -13.23 -22.91 55.63
CA VAL A 7 -11.93 -22.26 55.83
C VAL A 7 -11.13 -23.03 56.86
N ARG A 8 -9.86 -23.26 56.55
CA ARG A 8 -8.87 -23.87 57.44
C ARG A 8 -7.62 -23.00 57.52
N ASP A 9 -7.17 -22.76 58.74
CA ASP A 9 -5.91 -22.09 59.07
C ASP A 9 -5.69 -20.74 58.37
N PHE A 10 -6.74 -19.90 58.32
CA PHE A 10 -6.70 -18.57 57.73
C PHE A 10 -6.85 -17.47 58.80
N GLN A 11 -5.81 -16.70 59.03
CA GLN A 11 -5.74 -15.66 60.07
C GLN A 11 -6.17 -16.21 61.44
N SER A 12 -7.22 -15.64 62.05
CA SER A 12 -7.77 -16.09 63.33
C SER A 12 -8.65 -17.34 63.23
N LEU A 13 -8.94 -17.82 62.03
CA LEU A 13 -9.81 -18.98 61.79
C LEU A 13 -8.96 -20.26 61.77
N ALA A 14 -9.20 -21.16 62.72
CA ALA A 14 -8.60 -22.51 62.70
C ALA A 14 -9.42 -23.42 61.77
N GLU A 15 -10.72 -23.49 62.05
CA GLU A 15 -11.68 -24.29 61.32
C GLU A 15 -13.03 -23.59 61.34
N VAL A 16 -13.60 -23.36 60.16
CA VAL A 16 -14.91 -22.76 59.96
C VAL A 16 -15.58 -23.46 58.80
N ASP A 17 -16.81 -23.91 59.00
CA ASP A 17 -17.70 -24.40 57.94
C ASP A 17 -19.02 -23.65 58.05
N LEU A 18 -19.44 -23.03 56.96
CA LEU A 18 -20.68 -22.26 56.90
C LEU A 18 -21.50 -22.71 55.71
N GLU A 19 -22.73 -23.13 55.98
CA GLU A 19 -23.76 -23.23 54.96
C GLU A 19 -24.32 -21.83 54.69
N LEU A 20 -24.44 -21.48 53.42
CA LEU A 20 -24.86 -20.16 52.96
C LEU A 20 -26.28 -20.26 52.38
N GLY A 21 -27.21 -19.57 53.04
CA GLY A 21 -28.54 -19.32 52.48
C GLY A 21 -28.55 -18.10 51.55
N PRO A 22 -29.72 -17.78 50.95
CA PRO A 22 -29.92 -16.58 50.13
C PRO A 22 -29.52 -15.27 50.83
N LEU A 23 -29.69 -15.23 52.15
CA LEU A 23 -29.16 -14.21 53.03
C LEU A 23 -28.49 -14.90 54.22
N THR A 24 -27.19 -14.66 54.39
CA THR A 24 -26.42 -15.18 55.52
C THR A 24 -25.81 -14.00 56.27
N VAL A 25 -26.09 -13.91 57.57
CA VAL A 25 -25.57 -12.84 58.43
C VAL A 25 -24.64 -13.45 59.47
N ILE A 26 -23.35 -13.08 59.39
CA ILE A 26 -22.34 -13.52 60.37
C ILE A 26 -22.27 -12.47 61.48
N VAL A 27 -22.72 -12.84 62.69
CA VAL A 27 -22.72 -11.95 63.87
C VAL A 27 -21.68 -12.40 64.90
N GLY A 28 -21.30 -11.49 65.80
CA GLY A 28 -20.42 -11.79 66.91
C GLY A 28 -19.59 -10.59 67.36
N PRO A 29 -18.85 -10.71 68.48
CA PRO A 29 -18.05 -9.63 69.05
C PRO A 29 -17.00 -9.07 68.08
N GLY A 30 -16.55 -7.83 68.31
CA GLY A 30 -15.40 -7.26 67.59
C GLY A 30 -14.20 -8.22 67.63
N ASN A 31 -13.42 -8.27 66.54
CA ASN A 31 -12.23 -9.12 66.42
C ASN A 31 -12.45 -10.65 66.51
N SER A 32 -13.68 -11.13 66.34
CA SER A 32 -14.01 -12.56 66.33
C SER A 32 -13.69 -13.29 65.00
N GLY A 33 -13.04 -12.64 64.03
CA GLY A 33 -12.71 -13.24 62.74
C GLY A 33 -13.78 -13.17 61.65
N LYS A 34 -14.89 -12.44 61.85
CA LYS A 34 -15.94 -12.26 60.80
C LYS A 34 -15.38 -11.77 59.47
N THR A 35 -14.55 -10.72 59.54
CA THR A 35 -13.89 -10.14 58.36
C THR A 35 -12.87 -11.12 57.74
N ALA A 36 -12.32 -12.05 58.52
CA ALA A 36 -11.39 -13.06 58.02
C ALA A 36 -12.07 -14.04 57.06
N VAL A 37 -13.37 -14.35 57.25
CA VAL A 37 -14.15 -15.18 56.31
C VAL A 37 -14.25 -14.50 54.94
N VAL A 38 -14.62 -13.21 54.91
CA VAL A 38 -14.69 -12.42 53.66
C VAL A 38 -13.30 -12.31 53.01
N ARG A 39 -12.23 -12.14 53.80
CA ARG A 39 -10.86 -12.11 53.30
C ARG A 39 -10.41 -13.46 52.73
N ALA A 40 -10.84 -14.57 53.33
CA ALA A 40 -10.57 -15.92 52.82
C ALA A 40 -11.25 -16.13 51.46
N LEU A 41 -12.50 -15.71 51.31
CA LEU A 41 -13.20 -15.73 50.02
C LEU A 41 -12.48 -14.87 48.97
N LYS A 42 -12.04 -13.65 49.31
CA LYS A 42 -11.22 -12.81 48.42
C LYS A 42 -9.90 -13.47 48.04
N ALA A 43 -9.27 -14.17 48.99
CA ALA A 43 -7.99 -14.83 48.77
C ALA A 43 -8.13 -16.00 47.78
N LEU A 44 -9.20 -16.78 47.91
CA LEU A 44 -9.58 -17.81 46.96
C LEU A 44 -9.94 -17.20 45.60
N ALA A 45 -10.75 -16.14 45.54
CA ALA A 45 -11.18 -15.56 44.27
C ALA A 45 -10.05 -14.90 43.47
N PHE A 46 -8.99 -14.43 44.15
CA PHE A 46 -7.94 -13.62 43.53
C PHE A 46 -6.52 -14.13 43.72
N ASN A 47 -6.35 -15.39 44.12
CA ASN A 47 -5.07 -16.04 44.36
C ASN A 47 -4.11 -15.18 45.20
N ARG A 48 -4.50 -14.87 46.44
CA ARG A 48 -3.72 -13.96 47.30
C ARG A 48 -2.27 -14.45 47.47
N THR A 49 -1.33 -13.57 47.16
CA THR A 49 0.11 -13.81 47.33
C THR A 49 0.55 -13.56 48.77
N GLY A 50 1.69 -14.13 49.16
CA GLY A 50 2.24 -14.04 50.52
C GLY A 50 1.82 -15.22 51.42
N SER A 51 2.08 -15.07 52.72
CA SER A 51 1.80 -16.07 53.76
C SER A 51 1.35 -15.45 55.09
N ASP A 52 1.18 -14.13 55.15
CA ASP A 52 0.78 -13.38 56.36
C ASP A 52 -0.62 -13.74 56.86
N PHE A 53 -1.44 -14.31 55.98
CA PHE A 53 -2.77 -14.82 56.29
C PHE A 53 -2.78 -16.29 56.72
N ILE A 54 -1.67 -17.03 56.62
CA ILE A 54 -1.61 -18.40 57.14
C ILE A 54 -1.57 -18.31 58.67
N ARG A 55 -2.42 -19.07 59.35
CA ARG A 55 -2.50 -19.08 60.82
C ARG A 55 -1.13 -19.42 61.43
N HIS A 56 -0.75 -18.71 62.49
CA HIS A 56 0.54 -18.92 63.16
C HIS A 56 0.72 -20.38 63.60
N GLY A 57 1.88 -20.96 63.28
CA GLY A 57 2.20 -22.36 63.57
C GLY A 57 1.74 -23.35 62.49
N GLN A 58 1.04 -22.90 61.46
CA GLN A 58 0.56 -23.74 60.36
C GLN A 58 1.38 -23.55 59.09
N GLN A 59 1.43 -24.58 58.24
CA GLN A 59 2.23 -24.56 57.01
C GLN A 59 1.44 -24.13 55.77
N GLN A 60 0.11 -24.21 55.85
CA GLN A 60 -0.78 -23.90 54.74
C GLN A 60 -2.14 -23.39 55.25
N SER A 61 -2.88 -22.74 54.36
CA SER A 61 -4.28 -22.39 54.54
C SER A 61 -5.10 -22.96 53.40
N VAL A 62 -6.32 -23.38 53.71
CA VAL A 62 -7.26 -23.96 52.73
C VAL A 62 -8.57 -23.21 52.80
N VAL A 63 -9.10 -22.83 51.63
CA VAL A 63 -10.43 -22.26 51.49
C VAL A 63 -11.18 -23.10 50.46
N ILE A 64 -12.39 -23.51 50.76
CA ILE A 64 -13.24 -24.30 49.87
C ILE A 64 -14.57 -23.60 49.76
N VAL A 65 -15.08 -23.50 48.54
CA VAL A 65 -16.37 -22.91 48.22
C VAL A 65 -17.13 -23.85 47.30
N GLU A 66 -18.41 -24.05 47.60
CA GLU A 66 -19.31 -24.79 46.74
C GLU A 66 -20.39 -23.86 46.19
N THR A 67 -20.86 -24.18 44.99
CA THR A 67 -21.87 -23.42 44.28
C THR A 67 -23.12 -24.26 44.05
N ALA A 68 -24.26 -23.61 43.93
CA ALA A 68 -25.56 -24.25 43.67
C ALA A 68 -25.60 -25.06 42.36
N GLU A 69 -24.68 -24.77 41.43
CA GLU A 69 -24.54 -25.48 40.14
C GLU A 69 -23.68 -26.75 40.27
N GLY A 70 -23.32 -27.16 41.49
CA GLY A 70 -22.47 -28.32 41.77
C GLY A 70 -20.97 -28.05 41.62
N GLY A 71 -20.58 -26.79 41.41
CA GLY A 71 -19.19 -26.40 41.32
C GLY A 71 -18.52 -26.42 42.70
N ARG A 72 -17.34 -27.04 42.79
CA ARG A 72 -16.52 -27.06 44.01
C ARG A 72 -15.13 -26.52 43.69
N ILE A 73 -14.75 -25.42 44.33
CA ILE A 73 -13.41 -24.83 44.23
C ILE A 73 -12.73 -24.94 45.59
N ALA A 74 -11.57 -25.58 45.64
CA ALA A 74 -10.65 -25.44 46.77
C ALA A 74 -9.42 -24.64 46.36
N TRP A 75 -9.01 -23.69 47.19
CA TRP A 75 -7.74 -22.98 47.09
C TRP A 75 -6.86 -23.38 48.26
N VAL A 76 -5.69 -23.93 47.96
CA VAL A 76 -4.70 -24.35 48.94
C VAL A 76 -3.49 -23.45 48.77
N LYS A 77 -3.05 -22.84 49.88
CA LYS A 77 -1.89 -21.96 49.87
C LYS A 77 -0.92 -22.32 50.98
N GLY A 78 0.24 -22.85 50.58
CA GLY A 78 1.43 -23.02 51.41
C GLY A 78 2.60 -22.26 50.78
N LYS A 79 3.70 -22.96 50.48
CA LYS A 79 4.82 -22.40 49.69
C LYS A 79 4.35 -21.94 48.30
N ALA A 80 3.62 -22.80 47.60
CA ALA A 80 2.94 -22.48 46.35
C ALA A 80 1.42 -22.41 46.56
N ALA A 81 0.72 -21.80 45.60
CA ALA A 81 -0.74 -21.84 45.51
C ALA A 81 -1.17 -22.94 44.54
N ALA A 82 -2.25 -23.64 44.88
CA ALA A 82 -2.91 -24.61 44.03
C ALA A 82 -4.43 -24.44 44.12
N TYR A 83 -5.12 -24.73 43.02
CA TYR A 83 -6.58 -24.82 42.99
C TYR A 83 -7.01 -26.24 42.67
N MET A 84 -8.10 -26.69 43.29
CA MET A 84 -8.85 -27.87 42.89
C MET A 84 -10.20 -27.39 42.37
N VAL A 85 -10.51 -27.67 41.11
CA VAL A 85 -11.83 -27.40 40.52
C VAL A 85 -12.45 -28.74 40.15
N GLY A 86 -13.41 -29.20 40.95
CA GLY A 86 -13.83 -30.61 40.94
C GLY A 86 -12.63 -31.52 41.23
N ASP A 87 -12.32 -32.44 40.31
CA ASP A 87 -11.20 -33.39 40.43
C ASP A 87 -9.90 -32.89 39.78
N ARG A 88 -9.91 -31.70 39.15
CA ARG A 88 -8.75 -31.17 38.43
C ARG A 88 -7.90 -30.30 39.35
N GLU A 89 -6.63 -30.68 39.49
CA GLU A 89 -5.62 -29.86 40.16
C GLU A 89 -4.97 -28.88 39.18
N LEU A 90 -5.02 -27.59 39.52
CA LEU A 90 -4.41 -26.50 38.77
C LEU A 90 -3.27 -25.89 39.59
N THR A 91 -2.05 -26.05 39.08
CA THR A 91 -0.82 -25.50 39.68
C THR A 91 -0.09 -24.58 38.70
N LYS A 92 1.02 -23.95 39.13
CA LYS A 92 1.91 -23.11 38.30
C LYS A 92 1.23 -21.91 37.62
N MET A 93 0.38 -21.21 38.36
CA MET A 93 -0.45 -20.13 37.82
C MET A 93 0.30 -18.81 37.58
N ALA A 94 1.61 -18.74 37.87
CA ALA A 94 2.41 -17.52 37.76
C ALA A 94 1.79 -16.27 38.43
N GLY A 95 0.97 -16.47 39.49
CA GLY A 95 0.28 -15.40 40.20
C GLY A 95 -1.08 -14.97 39.61
N SER A 96 -1.54 -15.58 38.52
CA SER A 96 -2.89 -15.37 37.99
C SER A 96 -3.91 -16.32 38.63
N VAL A 97 -5.19 -16.08 38.39
CA VAL A 97 -6.30 -16.99 38.70
C VAL A 97 -6.69 -17.70 37.41
N PRO A 98 -6.94 -19.02 37.39
CA PRO A 98 -7.33 -19.73 36.18
C PRO A 98 -8.76 -19.33 35.82
N GLU A 99 -9.05 -19.28 34.53
CA GLU A 99 -10.36 -18.82 34.06
C GLU A 99 -11.50 -19.68 34.61
N GLU A 100 -11.29 -21.00 34.68
CA GLU A 100 -12.23 -21.98 35.24
C GLU A 100 -12.69 -21.63 36.67
N VAL A 101 -11.79 -21.12 37.51
CA VAL A 101 -12.13 -20.69 38.88
C VAL A 101 -13.06 -19.48 38.86
N SER A 102 -12.76 -18.51 37.99
CA SER A 102 -13.55 -17.29 37.84
C SER A 102 -14.93 -17.56 37.23
N ASP A 103 -15.00 -18.54 36.32
CA ASP A 103 -16.23 -19.00 35.69
C ASP A 103 -17.17 -19.65 36.71
N VAL A 104 -16.66 -20.59 37.51
CA VAL A 104 -17.47 -21.30 38.50
C VAL A 104 -17.85 -20.38 39.68
N LEU A 105 -16.95 -19.53 40.17
CA LEU A 105 -17.25 -18.61 41.27
C LEU A 105 -18.18 -17.46 40.86
N GLY A 106 -18.10 -17.02 39.60
CA GLY A 106 -18.77 -15.80 39.14
C GLY A 106 -18.21 -14.50 39.74
N ILE A 107 -17.06 -14.57 40.41
CA ILE A 107 -16.37 -13.41 41.01
C ILE A 107 -15.16 -13.08 40.15
N ARG A 108 -15.10 -11.84 39.65
CA ARG A 108 -14.01 -11.39 38.77
C ARG A 108 -13.55 -9.99 39.14
N ARG A 109 -12.29 -9.70 38.80
CA ARG A 109 -11.80 -8.32 38.76
C ARG A 109 -12.13 -7.73 37.40
N LEU A 110 -12.79 -6.58 37.41
CA LEU A 110 -13.06 -5.81 36.20
C LEU A 110 -11.98 -4.75 36.07
N GLU A 111 -11.18 -4.84 35.01
CA GLU A 111 -10.25 -3.77 34.67
C GLU A 111 -11.04 -2.61 34.03
N VAL A 112 -11.10 -1.50 34.74
CA VAL A 112 -11.85 -0.30 34.33
C VAL A 112 -10.95 0.63 33.52
N GLU A 113 -9.71 0.79 33.99
CA GLU A 113 -8.64 1.58 33.40
C GLU A 113 -7.30 0.92 33.72
N VAL A 114 -6.22 1.34 33.07
CA VAL A 114 -4.88 0.83 33.34
C VAL A 114 -4.53 1.03 34.82
N GLY A 115 -4.31 -0.07 35.54
CA GLY A 115 -4.03 -0.04 36.97
C GLY A 115 -5.25 0.20 37.89
N SER A 116 -6.46 0.31 37.33
CA SER A 116 -7.71 0.49 38.08
C SER A 116 -8.63 -0.71 37.92
N GLN A 117 -8.94 -1.38 39.03
CA GLN A 117 -9.80 -2.57 39.06
C GLN A 117 -11.01 -2.34 39.97
N ALA A 118 -12.16 -2.89 39.55
CA ALA A 118 -13.38 -2.94 40.34
C ALA A 118 -13.75 -4.40 40.65
N VAL A 119 -14.29 -4.64 41.85
CA VAL A 119 -14.82 -5.94 42.27
C VAL A 119 -16.26 -5.75 42.79
N PRO A 120 -17.26 -5.76 41.90
CA PRO A 120 -18.66 -5.50 42.27
C PRO A 120 -19.22 -6.48 43.31
N GLN A 121 -18.76 -7.73 43.29
CA GLN A 121 -19.32 -8.83 44.08
C GLN A 121 -18.88 -8.80 45.55
N ILE A 122 -17.78 -8.10 45.88
CA ILE A 122 -17.21 -8.11 47.24
C ILE A 122 -16.92 -6.67 47.68
N HIS A 123 -17.67 -6.21 48.68
CA HIS A 123 -17.43 -4.95 49.37
C HIS A 123 -16.78 -5.22 50.73
N SER A 124 -15.61 -4.64 50.98
CA SER A 124 -14.83 -4.86 52.20
C SER A 124 -15.18 -3.84 53.27
N GLN A 125 -14.76 -4.14 54.51
CA GLN A 125 -14.87 -3.17 55.60
C GLN A 125 -14.11 -1.89 55.26
N PHE A 126 -14.80 -0.75 55.39
CA PHE A 126 -14.29 0.60 55.07
C PHE A 126 -14.02 0.87 53.59
N ASP A 127 -14.43 -0.01 52.68
CA ASP A 127 -14.43 0.32 51.25
C ASP A 127 -15.39 1.49 51.03
N SER A 128 -14.98 2.44 50.18
CA SER A 128 -15.86 3.55 49.80
C SER A 128 -17.14 3.02 49.12
N PRO A 129 -18.26 3.77 49.20
CA PRO A 129 -19.49 3.40 48.51
C PRO A 129 -19.24 3.17 47.01
N PHE A 130 -19.53 1.95 46.54
CA PHE A 130 -19.31 1.53 45.16
C PHE A 130 -20.05 2.46 44.19
N LEU A 131 -19.37 2.89 43.12
CA LEU A 131 -19.81 3.88 42.10
C LEU A 131 -20.08 5.30 42.60
N ILE A 132 -20.62 5.49 43.81
CA ILE A 132 -21.00 6.81 44.33
C ILE A 132 -19.77 7.66 44.67
N ALA A 133 -18.72 7.03 45.22
CA ALA A 133 -17.48 7.72 45.56
C ALA A 133 -16.52 7.89 44.36
N GLU A 134 -16.87 7.33 43.20
CA GLU A 134 -16.03 7.37 42.00
C GLU A 134 -16.36 8.59 41.14
N SER A 135 -15.44 8.98 40.24
CA SER A 135 -15.73 10.03 39.26
C SER A 135 -16.84 9.58 38.28
N PRO A 136 -17.66 10.50 37.73
CA PRO A 136 -18.72 10.14 36.78
C PRO A 136 -18.21 9.32 35.59
N SER A 137 -17.03 9.66 35.08
CA SER A 137 -16.37 8.94 33.97
C SER A 137 -15.99 7.51 34.36
N LYS A 138 -15.43 7.32 35.56
CA LYS A 138 -15.04 5.99 36.04
C LYS A 138 -16.27 5.13 36.34
N ALA A 139 -17.30 5.70 36.96
CA ALA A 139 -18.56 5.02 37.21
C ALA A 139 -19.22 4.56 35.89
N ALA A 140 -19.27 5.42 34.86
CA ALA A 140 -19.78 5.07 33.54
C ALA A 140 -18.99 3.92 32.90
N ARG A 141 -17.65 3.92 33.03
CA ARG A 141 -16.79 2.84 32.52
C ARG A 141 -17.04 1.51 33.23
N VAL A 142 -17.21 1.52 34.55
CA VAL A 142 -17.56 0.31 35.32
C VAL A 142 -18.88 -0.28 34.82
N VAL A 143 -19.91 0.56 34.63
CA VAL A 143 -21.21 0.12 34.11
C VAL A 143 -21.10 -0.40 32.67
N ALA A 144 -20.33 0.27 31.82
CA ALA A 144 -20.10 -0.16 30.44
C ALA A 144 -19.39 -1.53 30.40
N LYS A 145 -18.39 -1.75 31.25
CA LYS A 145 -17.69 -3.05 31.39
C LYS A 145 -18.62 -4.15 31.89
N LEU A 146 -19.46 -3.85 32.87
CA LEU A 146 -20.44 -4.80 33.42
C LEU A 146 -21.47 -5.25 32.38
N THR A 147 -21.89 -4.34 31.51
CA THR A 147 -22.88 -4.59 30.45
C THR A 147 -22.24 -5.06 29.14
N ARG A 148 -20.91 -5.19 29.08
CA ARG A 148 -20.13 -5.42 27.84
C ARG A 148 -20.38 -4.37 26.74
N LEU A 149 -20.90 -3.20 27.09
CA LEU A 149 -21.10 -2.09 26.17
C LEU A 149 -19.77 -1.50 25.68
N ASP A 150 -18.70 -1.67 26.46
CA ASP A 150 -17.34 -1.26 26.09
C ASP A 150 -16.83 -1.92 24.80
N VAL A 151 -17.28 -3.15 24.50
CA VAL A 151 -16.97 -3.84 23.23
C VAL A 151 -17.61 -3.11 22.05
N ILE A 152 -18.85 -2.67 22.21
CA ILE A 152 -19.58 -1.94 21.17
C ILE A 152 -18.96 -0.56 20.96
N VAL A 153 -18.64 0.15 22.05
CA VAL A 153 -18.01 1.47 22.00
C VAL A 153 -16.62 1.40 21.36
N SER A 154 -15.83 0.38 21.66
CA SER A 154 -14.51 0.18 21.05
C SER A 154 -14.63 -0.14 19.55
N ALA A 155 -15.57 -1.02 19.17
CA ALA A 155 -15.87 -1.31 17.77
C ALA A 155 -16.32 -0.06 17.00
N GLN A 156 -17.20 0.76 17.56
CA GLN A 156 -17.64 2.02 16.96
C GLN A 156 -16.47 2.99 16.75
N THR A 157 -15.58 3.10 17.74
CA THR A 157 -14.40 3.96 17.66
C THR A 157 -13.43 3.48 16.59
N GLN A 158 -13.22 2.16 16.48
CA GLN A 158 -12.37 1.57 15.46
C GLN A 158 -12.95 1.77 14.06
N ALA A 159 -14.25 1.49 13.87
CA ALA A 159 -14.94 1.70 12.61
C ALA A 159 -14.86 3.17 12.15
N ALA A 160 -15.01 4.14 13.06
CA ALA A 160 -14.85 5.55 12.73
C ALA A 160 -13.43 5.91 12.27
N ARG A 161 -12.40 5.30 12.88
CA ARG A 161 -11.00 5.48 12.45
C ARG A 161 -10.75 4.86 11.08
N ASP A 162 -11.25 3.65 10.85
CA ASP A 162 -11.12 2.96 9.57
C ASP A 162 -11.85 3.72 8.45
N LEU A 163 -13.04 4.26 8.73
CA LEU A 163 -13.76 5.11 7.78
C LEU A 163 -12.95 6.35 7.41
N LYS A 164 -12.35 7.03 8.41
CA LYS A 164 -11.52 8.20 8.17
C LYS A 164 -10.27 7.87 7.34
N ARG A 165 -9.60 6.74 7.64
CA ARG A 165 -8.44 6.27 6.88
C ARG A 165 -8.81 5.98 5.42
N THR A 166 -9.83 5.16 5.22
CA THR A 166 -10.30 4.74 3.88
C THR A 166 -10.75 5.93 3.05
N ALA A 167 -11.45 6.90 3.66
CA ALA A 167 -11.84 8.14 2.99
C ALA A 167 -10.64 8.99 2.56
N GLY A 168 -9.57 9.00 3.36
CA GLY A 168 -8.30 9.66 3.02
C GLY A 168 -7.59 8.99 1.84
N GLU A 169 -7.46 7.66 1.88
CA GLU A 169 -6.88 6.85 0.80
C GLU A 169 -7.64 7.01 -0.51
N LEU A 170 -8.98 6.97 -0.46
CA LEU A 170 -9.82 7.17 -1.64
C LEU A 170 -9.62 8.55 -2.26
N ARG A 171 -9.47 9.60 -1.46
CA ARG A 171 -9.17 10.95 -1.97
C ARG A 171 -7.83 11.00 -2.67
N ALA A 172 -6.78 10.42 -2.06
CA ALA A 172 -5.46 10.37 -2.66
C ALA A 172 -5.44 9.59 -3.98
N GLN A 173 -6.11 8.43 -4.03
CA GLN A 173 -6.23 7.63 -5.26
C GLN A 173 -7.00 8.37 -6.36
N ARG A 174 -8.06 9.11 -6.02
CA ARG A 174 -8.80 9.93 -7.00
C ARG A 174 -7.92 11.01 -7.60
N MET A 175 -7.14 11.72 -6.78
CA MET A 175 -6.21 12.73 -7.28
C MET A 175 -5.15 12.11 -8.20
N ALA A 176 -4.55 10.99 -7.80
CA ALA A 176 -3.57 10.29 -8.64
C ALA A 176 -4.17 9.78 -9.96
N LEU A 177 -5.45 9.33 -9.94
CA LEU A 177 -6.14 8.92 -11.16
C LEU A 177 -6.40 10.09 -12.10
N GLU A 178 -6.83 11.24 -11.56
CA GLU A 178 -7.03 12.47 -12.35
C GLU A 178 -5.71 12.93 -12.99
N GLU A 179 -4.61 12.92 -12.24
CA GLU A 179 -3.27 13.24 -12.76
C GLU A 179 -2.83 12.25 -13.85
N ALA A 180 -3.00 10.95 -13.63
CA ALA A 180 -2.64 9.93 -14.60
C ALA A 180 -3.49 10.02 -15.88
N GLN A 181 -4.78 10.36 -15.76
CA GLN A 181 -5.66 10.58 -16.92
C GLN A 181 -5.21 11.79 -17.73
N ALA A 182 -4.87 12.90 -17.07
CA ALA A 182 -4.33 14.08 -17.75
C ALA A 182 -3.03 13.74 -18.49
N ALA A 183 -2.09 13.06 -17.84
CA ALA A 183 -0.84 12.61 -18.47
C ALA A 183 -1.10 11.70 -19.69
N HIS A 184 -2.04 10.75 -19.57
CA HIS A 184 -2.39 9.85 -20.67
C HIS A 184 -2.96 10.62 -21.87
N THR A 185 -3.82 11.62 -21.66
CA THR A 185 -4.37 12.44 -22.76
C THR A 185 -3.28 13.19 -23.53
N THR A 186 -2.27 13.71 -22.84
CA THR A 186 -1.12 14.37 -23.47
C THR A 186 -0.29 13.37 -24.26
N ALA A 187 0.06 12.23 -23.67
CA ALA A 187 0.86 11.20 -24.33
C ALA A 187 0.21 10.67 -25.63
N VAL A 188 -1.12 10.49 -25.63
CA VAL A 188 -1.86 10.08 -26.84
C VAL A 188 -1.83 11.17 -27.93
N ALA A 189 -1.83 12.46 -27.56
CA ALA A 189 -1.72 13.54 -28.52
C ALA A 189 -0.31 13.60 -29.14
N GLU A 190 0.72 13.45 -28.32
CA GLU A 190 2.12 13.39 -28.75
C GLU A 190 2.39 12.18 -29.66
N GLU A 191 1.83 11.00 -29.32
CA GLU A 191 1.93 9.80 -30.16
C GLU A 191 1.34 10.04 -31.55
N LYS A 192 0.15 10.65 -31.64
CA LYS A 192 -0.47 10.99 -32.93
C LYS A 192 0.40 11.95 -33.74
N GLN A 193 1.01 12.94 -33.09
CA GLN A 193 1.91 13.87 -33.76
C GLN A 193 3.16 13.15 -34.27
N ALA A 194 3.81 12.33 -33.46
CA ALA A 194 4.98 11.54 -33.84
C ALA A 194 4.67 10.61 -35.02
N GLN A 195 3.52 9.92 -35.00
CA GLN A 195 3.06 9.10 -36.13
C GLN A 195 2.89 9.93 -37.42
N SER A 196 2.39 11.16 -37.32
CA SER A 196 2.25 12.04 -38.49
C SER A 196 3.61 12.48 -39.05
N LEU A 197 4.57 12.81 -38.20
CA LEU A 197 5.94 13.17 -38.62
C LEU A 197 6.64 11.96 -39.25
N ALA A 198 6.53 10.78 -38.64
CA ALA A 198 7.12 9.56 -39.19
C ALA A 198 6.63 9.28 -40.62
N ARG A 199 5.33 9.47 -40.89
CA ARG A 199 4.77 9.36 -42.25
C ARG A 199 5.36 10.41 -43.21
N GLN A 200 5.53 11.65 -42.76
CA GLN A 200 6.15 12.70 -43.59
C GLN A 200 7.61 12.40 -43.92
N VAL A 201 8.41 11.97 -42.93
CA VAL A 201 9.81 11.60 -43.12
C VAL A 201 9.93 10.43 -44.11
N THR A 202 9.07 9.41 -43.98
CA THR A 202 9.04 8.28 -44.91
C THR A 202 8.76 8.76 -46.34
N ALA A 203 7.75 9.62 -46.53
CA ALA A 203 7.42 10.17 -47.85
C ALA A 203 8.57 11.02 -48.45
N LEU A 204 9.28 11.80 -47.62
CA LEU A 204 10.44 12.57 -48.05
C LEU A 204 11.61 11.67 -48.44
N TYR A 205 11.84 10.58 -47.70
CA TYR A 205 12.86 9.60 -48.01
C TYR A 205 12.59 8.94 -49.37
N ASP A 206 11.36 8.48 -49.62
CA ASP A 206 10.96 7.87 -50.90
C ASP A 206 11.15 8.85 -52.08
N ALA A 207 10.81 10.13 -51.88
CA ALA A 207 11.02 11.17 -52.88
C ALA A 207 12.51 11.43 -53.15
N ALA A 208 13.35 11.44 -52.12
CA ALA A 208 14.80 11.63 -52.26
C ALA A 208 15.46 10.46 -53.01
N VAL A 209 15.02 9.22 -52.73
CA VAL A 209 15.46 8.02 -53.48
C VAL A 209 15.12 8.17 -54.96
N THR A 210 13.87 8.53 -55.27
CA THR A 210 13.42 8.73 -56.66
C THR A 210 14.25 9.81 -57.37
N ALA A 211 14.50 10.95 -56.71
CA ALA A 211 15.32 12.02 -57.27
C ALA A 211 16.78 11.60 -57.52
N GLY A 212 17.32 10.71 -56.67
CA GLY A 212 18.65 10.12 -56.88
C GLY A 212 18.71 9.24 -58.13
N GLU A 213 17.67 8.43 -58.37
CA GLU A 213 17.54 7.62 -59.60
C GLU A 213 17.44 8.51 -60.85
N ASP A 214 16.65 9.58 -60.78
CA ASP A 214 16.54 10.58 -61.86
C ASP A 214 17.87 11.26 -62.17
N LEU A 215 18.66 11.59 -61.13
CA LEU A 215 19.99 12.17 -61.30
C LEU A 215 20.95 11.20 -62.00
N ALA A 216 20.97 9.93 -61.59
CA ALA A 216 21.80 8.91 -62.23
C ALA A 216 21.44 8.74 -63.72
N ASN A 217 20.14 8.78 -64.05
CA ASN A 217 19.67 8.75 -65.43
C ASN A 217 20.12 9.99 -66.22
N ALA A 218 20.08 11.17 -65.60
CA ALA A 218 20.54 12.41 -66.22
C ALA A 218 22.06 12.41 -66.46
N GLU A 219 22.85 11.90 -65.52
CA GLU A 219 24.31 11.73 -65.68
C GLU A 219 24.65 10.81 -66.85
N ALA A 220 23.96 9.67 -66.97
CA ALA A 220 24.11 8.76 -68.10
C ALA A 220 23.79 9.45 -69.44
N ALA A 221 22.72 10.25 -69.49
CA ALA A 221 22.37 11.02 -70.69
C ALA A 221 23.43 12.08 -71.05
N VAL A 222 24.01 12.75 -70.06
CA VAL A 222 25.10 13.72 -70.27
C VAL A 222 26.33 13.04 -70.87
N ASP A 223 26.67 11.84 -70.41
CA ASP A 223 27.82 11.11 -70.96
C ASP A 223 27.60 10.67 -72.42
N VAL A 224 26.36 10.31 -72.79
CA VAL A 224 26.00 10.08 -74.21
C VAL A 224 26.22 11.34 -75.05
N VAL A 225 25.82 12.51 -74.54
CA VAL A 225 26.03 13.80 -75.24
C VAL A 225 27.52 14.10 -75.41
N LYS A 226 28.34 13.89 -74.38
CA LYS A 226 29.80 14.05 -74.48
C LYS A 226 30.40 13.11 -75.52
N GLN A 227 29.98 11.84 -75.55
CA GLN A 227 30.44 10.86 -76.55
C GLN A 227 30.07 11.29 -77.98
N ALA A 228 28.85 11.78 -78.20
CA ALA A 228 28.41 12.29 -79.49
C ALA A 228 29.24 13.51 -79.94
N GLN A 229 29.53 14.45 -79.04
CA GLN A 229 30.39 15.60 -79.33
C GLN A 229 31.83 15.19 -79.67
N ALA A 230 32.39 14.19 -79.00
CA ALA A 230 33.72 13.66 -79.30
C ALA A 230 33.80 13.01 -80.68
N LEU A 231 32.73 12.36 -81.14
CA LEU A 231 32.62 11.82 -82.50
C LEU A 231 32.55 12.93 -83.56
N ALA A 232 31.84 14.03 -83.28
CA ALA A 232 31.74 15.18 -84.18
C ALA A 232 33.07 15.95 -84.35
N ALA A 233 34.05 15.76 -83.47
CA ALA A 233 35.36 16.42 -83.54
C ALA A 233 36.39 15.71 -84.47
N ARG A 234 36.03 14.58 -85.10
CA ARG A 234 36.89 13.93 -86.11
C ARG A 234 36.69 14.59 -87.47
N SER A 235 37.78 14.99 -88.12
CA SER A 235 37.82 15.64 -89.44
C SER A 235 36.97 14.91 -90.48
N LEU A 236 35.99 15.62 -91.05
CA LEU A 236 35.26 15.21 -92.26
C LEU A 236 36.22 15.17 -93.46
N PRO A 237 36.14 14.16 -94.36
CA PRO A 237 36.80 14.22 -95.67
C PRO A 237 36.09 15.19 -96.64
N ASP A 238 36.88 15.77 -97.54
CA ASP A 238 36.58 16.81 -98.55
C ASP A 238 35.40 16.47 -99.51
N PRO A 239 34.60 17.45 -99.99
CA PRO A 239 33.19 17.27 -100.35
C PRO A 239 32.96 17.08 -101.85
N THR A 240 32.55 15.88 -102.27
CA THR A 240 31.87 15.67 -103.56
C THR A 240 30.95 14.44 -103.52
N ALA A 241 29.76 14.56 -102.92
CA ALA A 241 28.57 13.78 -103.28
C ALA A 241 27.35 14.25 -102.48
N PHE A 242 26.29 14.65 -103.19
CA PHE A 242 24.97 14.94 -102.63
C PHE A 242 24.22 13.61 -102.42
N GLU A 243 23.95 13.24 -101.15
CA GLU A 243 22.80 12.41 -100.74
C GLU A 243 22.55 12.38 -99.20
N GLU A 244 23.37 13.03 -98.36
CA GLU A 244 23.30 12.88 -96.89
C GLU A 244 22.73 14.09 -96.11
N VAL A 245 22.21 15.12 -96.78
CA VAL A 245 21.68 16.32 -96.09
C VAL A 245 20.43 16.01 -95.25
N GLU A 246 19.61 15.05 -95.67
CA GLU A 246 18.41 14.64 -94.94
C GLU A 246 18.77 13.86 -93.65
N VAL A 247 19.81 13.02 -93.71
CA VAL A 247 20.33 12.28 -92.54
C VAL A 247 20.99 13.22 -91.52
N LEU A 248 21.75 14.22 -91.99
CA LEU A 248 22.33 15.27 -91.14
C LEU A 248 21.28 16.20 -90.52
N LEU A 249 20.19 16.49 -91.23
CA LEU A 249 19.02 17.20 -90.68
C LEU A 249 18.34 16.37 -89.58
N THR A 250 18.17 15.06 -89.81
CA THR A 250 17.58 14.15 -88.83
C THR A 250 18.43 14.06 -87.56
N LEU A 251 19.76 13.96 -87.70
CA LEU A 251 20.72 13.98 -86.60
C LEU A 251 20.74 15.32 -85.85
N CYS A 252 20.60 16.45 -86.55
CA CYS A 252 20.48 17.76 -85.91
C CYS A 252 19.15 17.91 -85.16
N GLU A 253 18.04 17.40 -85.70
CA GLU A 253 16.73 17.40 -85.05
C GLU A 253 16.70 16.49 -83.83
N GLU A 254 17.33 15.31 -83.89
CA GLU A 254 17.54 14.44 -82.74
C GLU A 254 18.43 15.09 -81.69
N GLY A 255 19.52 15.74 -82.09
CA GLY A 255 20.37 16.54 -81.20
C GLY A 255 19.60 17.68 -80.52
N ALA A 256 18.72 18.36 -81.24
CA ALA A 256 17.86 19.41 -80.70
C ALA A 256 16.81 18.85 -79.72
N ARG A 257 16.22 17.68 -80.01
CA ARG A 257 15.31 16.98 -79.07
C ARG A 257 16.03 16.54 -77.80
N VAL A 258 17.25 16.04 -77.92
CA VAL A 258 18.09 15.66 -76.77
C VAL A 258 18.47 16.90 -75.96
N SER A 259 18.82 18.02 -76.61
CA SER A 259 19.09 19.30 -75.94
C SER A 259 17.86 19.85 -75.21
N ALA A 260 16.66 19.75 -75.81
CA ALA A 260 15.42 20.13 -75.16
C ALA A 260 15.10 19.25 -73.94
N ARG A 261 15.35 17.93 -74.04
CA ARG A 261 15.25 17.02 -72.88
C ARG A 261 16.26 17.36 -71.80
N TYR A 262 17.51 17.65 -72.15
CA TYR A 262 18.54 18.08 -71.21
C TYR A 262 18.12 19.36 -70.46
N ASN A 263 17.59 20.35 -71.16
CA ASN A 263 17.10 21.58 -70.53
C ASN A 263 15.89 21.32 -69.61
N ASN A 264 15.03 20.36 -69.94
CA ASN A 264 13.95 19.92 -69.05
C ASN A 264 14.52 19.25 -67.79
N TYR A 265 15.49 18.33 -67.91
CA TYR A 265 16.16 17.73 -66.76
C TYR A 265 16.88 18.74 -65.88
N VAL A 266 17.57 19.72 -66.47
CA VAL A 266 18.18 20.84 -65.73
C VAL A 266 17.12 21.62 -64.93
N THR A 267 15.91 21.75 -65.48
CA THR A 267 14.79 22.43 -64.80
C THR A 267 14.28 21.58 -63.64
N ILE A 268 14.05 20.28 -63.86
CA ILE A 268 13.63 19.32 -62.83
C ILE A 268 14.65 19.26 -61.68
N VAL A 269 15.95 19.15 -62.00
CA VAL A 269 17.04 19.12 -61.01
C VAL A 269 17.12 20.44 -60.23
N LYS A 270 16.90 21.59 -60.88
CA LYS A 270 16.82 22.88 -60.17
C LYS A 270 15.64 22.92 -59.19
N THR A 271 14.46 22.47 -59.63
CA THR A 271 13.27 22.42 -58.77
C THR A 271 13.49 21.47 -57.59
N ALA A 272 14.06 20.29 -57.82
CA ALA A 272 14.40 19.34 -56.77
C ALA A 272 15.44 19.90 -55.78
N ALA A 273 16.47 20.59 -56.28
CA ALA A 273 17.48 21.24 -55.44
C ALA A 273 16.89 22.35 -54.56
N ASP A 274 15.92 23.12 -55.08
CA ASP A 274 15.24 24.16 -54.30
C ASP A 274 14.29 23.56 -53.26
N SER A 275 13.59 22.47 -53.58
CA SER A 275 12.82 21.70 -52.58
C SER A 275 13.71 21.15 -51.47
N LEU A 276 14.88 20.59 -51.80
CA LEU A 276 15.86 20.08 -50.83
C LEU A 276 16.34 21.16 -49.85
N LYS A 277 16.63 22.37 -50.36
CA LYS A 277 17.02 23.52 -49.51
C LYS A 277 15.90 23.91 -48.53
N GLU A 278 14.65 23.90 -48.99
CA GLU A 278 13.51 24.24 -48.14
C GLU A 278 13.31 23.17 -47.04
N THR A 279 13.40 21.88 -47.39
CA THR A 279 13.36 20.81 -46.39
C THR A 279 14.52 20.87 -45.40
N ALA A 280 15.74 21.21 -45.84
CA ALA A 280 16.87 21.40 -44.93
C ALA A 280 16.66 22.56 -43.95
N ARG A 281 15.95 23.62 -44.37
CA ARG A 281 15.57 24.73 -43.50
C ARG A 281 14.53 24.32 -42.46
N GLN A 282 13.55 23.51 -42.86
CA GLN A 282 12.55 22.96 -41.94
C GLN A 282 13.20 22.02 -40.91
N LEU A 283 14.14 21.17 -41.34
CA LEU A 283 14.88 20.28 -40.46
C LEU A 283 15.67 21.05 -39.40
N LYS A 284 16.41 22.09 -39.80
CA LYS A 284 17.12 22.98 -38.86
C LYS A 284 16.18 23.66 -37.86
N THR A 285 14.98 24.00 -38.28
CA THR A 285 13.98 24.62 -37.40
C THR A 285 13.45 23.60 -36.38
N ALA A 286 13.23 22.35 -36.81
CA ALA A 286 12.85 21.26 -35.93
C ALA A 286 13.98 20.90 -34.95
N GLU A 287 15.23 20.84 -35.41
CA GLU A 287 16.42 20.64 -34.55
C GLU A 287 16.56 21.75 -33.51
N ALA A 288 16.36 23.02 -33.89
CA ALA A 288 16.38 24.13 -32.95
C ALA A 288 15.26 24.02 -31.91
N ALA A 289 14.04 23.64 -32.32
CA ALA A 289 12.92 23.40 -31.40
C ALA A 289 13.18 22.23 -30.45
N LEU A 290 13.96 21.23 -30.88
CA LEU A 290 14.40 20.10 -30.05
C LEU A 290 15.57 20.47 -29.12
N ALA A 291 16.40 21.44 -29.50
CA ALA A 291 17.54 21.90 -28.70
C ALA A 291 17.15 22.76 -27.49
N ASP A 292 16.00 23.44 -27.52
CA ASP A 292 15.43 24.19 -26.40
C ASP A 292 14.72 23.30 -25.36
N ILE A 293 14.76 21.97 -25.53
CA ILE A 293 14.12 21.00 -24.65
C ILE A 293 15.15 20.48 -23.63
N ASP A 294 15.09 20.97 -22.38
CA ASP A 294 15.99 20.56 -21.29
C ASP A 294 15.69 19.17 -20.69
N VAL A 295 14.53 18.61 -21.03
CA VAL A 295 14.01 17.37 -20.46
C VAL A 295 13.46 16.52 -21.59
N CYS A 296 14.03 15.33 -21.80
CA CYS A 296 13.59 14.39 -22.82
C CYS A 296 12.07 14.19 -22.70
N PRO A 297 11.28 14.57 -23.72
CA PRO A 297 9.82 14.56 -23.64
C PRO A 297 9.25 13.13 -23.61
N LEU A 298 10.08 12.12 -23.89
CA LEU A 298 9.70 10.70 -23.87
C LEU A 298 9.91 10.00 -22.51
N CYS A 299 10.90 10.42 -21.71
CA CYS A 299 11.24 9.73 -20.46
C CYS A 299 11.43 10.65 -19.25
N GLY A 300 11.32 11.98 -19.43
CA GLY A 300 11.45 12.95 -18.34
C GLY A 300 12.89 13.15 -17.82
N ALA A 301 13.89 12.53 -18.45
CA ALA A 301 15.29 12.63 -18.06
C ALA A 301 15.98 13.87 -18.69
N ARG A 302 16.96 14.47 -17.99
CA ARG A 302 17.74 15.60 -18.53
C ARG A 302 18.76 15.13 -19.56
N ILE A 303 18.88 15.85 -20.68
CA ILE A 303 19.58 15.39 -21.91
C ILE A 303 21.12 15.39 -21.79
N ASN A 304 21.72 15.90 -20.69
CA ASN A 304 23.18 16.05 -20.52
C ASN A 304 23.88 15.00 -19.64
N GLU A 305 23.25 13.86 -19.32
CA GLU A 305 23.93 12.77 -18.62
C GLU A 305 24.26 11.63 -19.61
N GLU A 306 25.55 11.32 -19.73
CA GLU A 306 26.08 10.20 -20.53
C GLU A 306 25.32 8.91 -20.18
N ALA A 307 24.50 8.46 -21.14
CA ALA A 307 23.69 7.23 -21.19
C ALA A 307 22.18 7.54 -21.28
N CYS A 308 21.72 7.87 -22.49
CA CYS A 308 20.30 7.74 -22.81
C CYS A 308 20.12 6.93 -24.11
N CYS A 309 19.63 5.70 -23.91
CA CYS A 309 19.09 4.75 -24.89
C CYS A 309 20.08 3.99 -25.80
N GLU A 310 20.75 2.97 -25.26
CA GLU A 310 20.90 1.70 -25.99
C GLU A 310 19.61 0.89 -25.77
N VAL A 311 18.75 0.81 -26.79
CA VAL A 311 17.61 -0.11 -26.78
C VAL A 311 17.50 -0.81 -28.12
N SER A 312 17.56 -2.14 -28.02
CA SER A 312 17.28 -3.20 -29.01
C SER A 312 16.00 -3.00 -29.81
#